data_AF-A0A318SX83-F1
#
_entry.id   AF-A0A318SX83-F1
#
_cell.length_a   1.000
_cell.length_b   1.000
_cell.length_c   1.000
_cell.angle_alpha   90.00
_cell.angle_beta   90.00
_cell.angle_gamma   90.00
#
_symmetry.space_group_name_H-M   'P 1'
#
loop_
_entity.id
_entity.type
_entity.pdbx_description
1 polymer ?
#
loop_
_entity_poly.entity_id
_entity_poly.type
_entity_poly.pdbx_seq_one_letter_code
_entity_poly.pdbx_strand_id
1 'polypeptide(L)'
;MRDVIRILIAPLVWLAAFSAVYGLHGLICGHGITGTALGLPLPRLLLLAAYALAILLQLALLAALYHPRVSATEGFTRFVSRATGWAGLVAAVWTLLPVAVTSYCG
;
A
#
# COMPACT_ATOMS: atom_id res chain seq x y z
N MET A 1 24.34 5.61 1.04
CA MET A 1 23.32 4.66 0.51
C MET A 1 22.05 4.58 1.36
N ARG A 2 22.16 4.53 2.70
CA ARG A 2 21.01 4.40 3.61
C ARG A 2 19.98 5.53 3.49
N ASP A 3 20.43 6.74 3.16
CA ASP A 3 19.54 7.90 2.94
C ASP A 3 18.74 7.83 1.65
N VAL A 4 19.32 7.29 0.57
CA VAL A 4 18.59 7.02 -0.68
C VAL A 4 17.48 5.99 -0.45
N ILE A 5 17.77 4.93 0.31
CA ILE A 5 16.76 3.93 0.69
C ILE A 5 15.62 4.58 1.49
N ARG A 6 15.93 5.44 2.47
CA ARG A 6 14.91 6.15 3.27
C ARG A 6 13.99 7.03 2.44
N ILE A 7 14.50 7.60 1.34
CA ILE A 7 13.71 8.43 0.43
C ILE A 7 12.83 7.55 -0.48
N LEU A 8 13.36 6.44 -0.99
CA LEU A 8 12.69 5.62 -2.01
C LEU A 8 11.84 4.47 -1.45
N ILE A 9 11.99 4.09 -0.18
CA ILE A 9 11.34 2.90 0.36
C ILE A 9 9.80 2.99 0.33
N ALA A 10 9.23 4.14 0.70
CA ALA A 10 7.79 4.34 0.68
C ALA A 10 7.17 4.25 -0.73
N PRO A 11 7.69 4.97 -1.76
CA PRO A 11 7.17 4.84 -3.12
C PRO A 11 7.41 3.46 -3.74
N LEU A 12 8.52 2.79 -3.42
CA LEU A 12 8.78 1.41 -3.90
C LEU A 12 7.81 0.40 -3.28
N VAL A 13 7.54 0.51 -1.98
CA VAL A 13 6.55 -0.35 -1.31
C VAL A 13 5.13 -0.06 -1.81
N TRP A 14 4.82 1.21 -2.11
CA TRP A 14 3.56 1.56 -2.75
C TRP A 14 3.44 0.90 -4.12
N LEU A 15 4.47 0.98 -4.96
CA LEU A 15 4.48 0.37 -6.28
C LEU A 15 4.29 -1.15 -6.21
N ALA A 16 5.01 -1.81 -5.29
CA ALA A 16 4.89 -3.24 -5.07
C ALA A 16 3.47 -3.62 -4.60
N ALA A 17 2.89 -2.88 -3.66
CA ALA A 17 1.53 -3.11 -3.18
C ALA A 17 0.50 -2.87 -4.29
N PHE A 18 0.67 -1.82 -5.10
CA PHE A 18 -0.18 -1.53 -6.25
C PHE A 18 -0.19 -2.70 -7.24
N SER A 19 0.99 -3.17 -7.66
CA SER A 19 1.12 -4.31 -8.56
C SER A 19 0.51 -5.58 -7.96
N ALA A 20 0.71 -5.83 -6.67
CA ALA A 20 0.16 -7.01 -5.99
C ALA A 20 -1.37 -6.99 -5.91
N VAL A 21 -1.97 -5.85 -5.53
CA VAL A 21 -3.43 -5.73 -5.39
C VAL A 21 -4.12 -5.83 -6.75
N TYR A 22 -3.63 -5.13 -7.77
CA TYR A 22 -4.20 -5.22 -9.11
C TYR A 22 -3.94 -6.58 -9.77
N GLY A 23 -2.79 -7.20 -9.49
CA GLY A 23 -2.52 -8.58 -9.91
C GLY A 23 -3.50 -9.57 -9.27
N LEU A 24 -3.77 -9.43 -7.97
CA LEU A 24 -4.77 -10.23 -7.25
C LEU A 24 -6.17 -10.04 -7.83
N HIS A 25 -6.55 -8.81 -8.15
CA HIS A 25 -7.81 -8.51 -8.82
C HIS A 25 -7.90 -9.23 -10.18
N GLY A 26 -6.85 -9.17 -11.00
CA GLY A 26 -6.77 -9.92 -12.26
C GLY A 26 -6.92 -11.43 -12.06
N LEU A 27 -6.28 -12.01 -11.03
CA LEU A 27 -6.40 -13.44 -10.71
C LEU A 27 -7.82 -13.83 -10.29
N ILE A 28 -8.47 -13.00 -9.46
CA ILE A 28 -9.85 -13.20 -9.01
C ILE A 28 -10.80 -13.27 -10.20
N CYS A 29 -10.72 -12.28 -11.11
CA CYS A 29 -11.60 -12.26 -12.28
C CYS A 29 -11.23 -13.34 -13.31
N GLY A 30 -9.94 -13.61 -13.51
CA GLY A 30 -9.47 -14.60 -14.50
C GLY A 30 -9.76 -16.05 -14.11
N HIS A 31 -9.75 -16.39 -12.81
CA HIS A 31 -10.02 -17.74 -12.33
C HIS A 31 -11.47 -17.93 -11.84
N GLY A 32 -12.31 -16.89 -11.90
CA GLY A 32 -13.69 -16.96 -11.43
C GLY A 32 -13.78 -17.30 -9.95
N ILE A 33 -12.88 -16.73 -9.12
CA ILE A 33 -12.89 -16.97 -7.67
C ILE A 33 -14.22 -16.45 -7.13
N THR A 34 -15.04 -17.37 -6.64
CA THR A 34 -16.38 -17.10 -6.14
C THR A 34 -16.55 -17.77 -4.78
N GLY A 35 -17.56 -17.32 -4.03
CA GLY A 35 -17.85 -17.83 -2.71
C GLY A 35 -18.15 -16.72 -1.72
N THR A 36 -18.52 -17.12 -0.51
CA THR A 36 -18.81 -16.21 0.59
C THR A 36 -18.05 -16.63 1.82
N ALA A 37 -17.57 -15.65 2.58
CA ALA A 37 -16.93 -15.85 3.88
C ALA A 37 -17.39 -14.69 4.78
N LEU A 38 -17.61 -14.95 6.07
CA LEU A 38 -18.04 -13.91 7.03
C LEU A 38 -19.26 -13.09 6.56
N GLY A 39 -20.16 -13.69 5.76
CA GLY A 39 -21.34 -13.00 5.20
C GLY A 39 -21.07 -12.06 4.03
N LEU A 40 -19.83 -12.00 3.51
CA LEU A 40 -19.40 -11.14 2.40
C LEU A 40 -18.88 -11.99 1.22
N PRO A 41 -18.94 -11.47 -0.02
CA PRO A 41 -18.31 -12.13 -1.16
C PRO A 41 -16.80 -12.24 -0.93
N LEU A 42 -16.27 -13.46 -1.07
CA LEU A 42 -14.86 -13.77 -0.84
C LEU A 42 -13.90 -12.88 -1.67
N PRO A 43 -14.17 -12.57 -2.96
CA PRO A 43 -13.39 -11.61 -3.73
C PRO A 43 -13.24 -10.25 -3.05
N ARG A 44 -14.35 -9.72 -2.52
CA ARG A 44 -14.36 -8.41 -1.86
C ARG A 44 -13.53 -8.46 -0.58
N LEU A 45 -13.65 -9.52 0.20
CA LEU A 45 -12.86 -9.69 1.42
C LEU A 45 -11.36 -9.73 1.14
N LEU A 46 -10.93 -10.49 0.13
CA LEU A 46 -9.52 -10.57 -0.25
C LEU A 46 -8.98 -9.20 -0.69
N LEU A 47 -9.74 -8.48 -1.51
CA LEU A 47 -9.37 -7.16 -2.01
C LEU A 47 -9.34 -6.11 -0.88
N LEU A 48 -10.31 -6.12 0.03
CA LEU A 48 -10.33 -5.24 1.20
C LEU A 48 -9.17 -5.55 2.16
N ALA A 49 -8.87 -6.84 2.39
CA ALA A 49 -7.75 -7.25 3.23
C ALA A 49 -6.41 -6.81 2.61
N ALA A 50 -6.23 -6.98 1.30
CA ALA A 50 -5.03 -6.54 0.59
C ALA A 50 -4.88 -5.01 0.60
N TYR A 51 -5.97 -4.26 0.43
CA TYR A 51 -5.98 -2.80 0.54
C TYR A 51 -5.61 -2.33 1.95
N ALA A 52 -6.23 -2.92 2.99
CA ALA A 52 -5.92 -2.60 4.38
C ALA A 52 -4.45 -2.90 4.70
N LEU A 53 -3.94 -4.05 4.25
CA LEU A 53 -2.54 -4.43 4.44
C LEU A 53 -1.58 -3.42 3.77
N ALA A 54 -1.88 -2.97 2.55
CA ALA A 54 -1.09 -1.95 1.85
C ALA A 54 -1.02 -0.62 2.62
N ILE A 55 -2.15 -0.16 3.17
CA ILE A 55 -2.21 1.05 4.00
C ILE A 55 -1.41 0.85 5.30
N LEU A 56 -1.59 -0.28 5.99
CA LEU A 56 -0.87 -0.58 7.23
C LEU A 56 0.64 -0.63 7.01
N LEU A 57 1.10 -1.19 5.90
CA LEU A 57 2.52 -1.17 5.53
C LEU A 57 3.04 0.26 5.32
N GLN A 58 2.30 1.13 4.64
CA GLN A 58 2.68 2.53 4.46
C GLN A 58 2.70 3.30 5.79
N LEU A 59 1.72 3.06 6.67
CA LEU A 59 1.69 3.65 8.00
C LEU A 59 2.87 3.17 8.86
N ALA A 60 3.22 1.89 8.80
CA ALA A 60 4.36 1.32 9.51
C ALA A 60 5.68 1.92 9.00
N LEU A 61 5.84 2.08 7.69
CA LEU A 61 7.00 2.75 7.09
C LEU A 61 7.08 4.21 7.53
N LEU A 62 5.97 4.94 7.47
CA LEU A 62 5.92 6.32 7.90
C LEU A 62 6.32 6.44 9.39
N ALA A 63 5.72 5.62 10.26
CA ALA A 63 6.07 5.55 11.67
C ALA A 63 7.56 5.24 11.89
N ALA A 64 8.13 4.32 11.11
CA ALA A 64 9.56 4.03 11.15
C ALA A 64 10.40 5.27 10.76
N LEU A 65 10.01 6.04 9.75
CA LEU A 65 10.72 7.26 9.35
C LEU A 65 10.67 8.38 10.40
N TYR A 66 9.65 8.39 11.26
CA TYR A 66 9.58 9.27 12.43
C TYR A 66 10.36 8.74 13.64
N HIS A 67 10.67 7.44 13.69
CA HIS A 67 11.37 6.82 14.82
C HIS A 67 12.84 7.28 14.91
N PRO A 68 13.37 7.65 16.09
CA PRO A 68 14.72 8.20 16.25
C PRO A 68 15.83 7.30 15.69
N ARG A 69 15.67 5.97 15.77
CA ARG A 69 16.68 5.01 15.27
C ARG A 69 16.80 4.97 13.75
N VAL A 70 15.73 5.32 13.04
CA VAL A 70 15.65 5.18 11.57
C VAL A 70 15.62 6.53 10.88
N SER A 71 15.21 7.59 11.57
CA SER A 71 15.27 8.98 11.12
C SER A 71 16.65 9.35 10.54
N ALA A 72 16.65 10.18 9.49
CA ALA A 72 17.86 10.85 9.03
C ALA A 72 18.34 11.90 10.05
N THR A 73 19.66 12.08 10.13
CA THR A 73 20.34 13.07 10.98
C THR A 73 20.33 14.46 10.34
N GLU A 74 20.38 14.53 9.01
CA GLU A 74 20.39 15.78 8.26
C GLU A 74 18.96 16.30 7.99
N GLY A 75 18.76 17.62 8.12
CA GLY A 75 17.44 18.26 8.02
C GLY A 75 16.76 18.07 6.67
N PHE A 76 17.50 18.21 5.57
CA PHE A 76 16.96 18.04 4.21
C PHE A 76 16.53 16.59 3.94
N THR A 77 17.42 15.63 4.15
CA THR A 77 17.11 14.20 3.98
C THR A 77 15.93 13.75 4.85
N ARG A 78 15.83 14.26 6.09
CA ARG A 78 14.70 13.98 6.98
C ARG A 78 13.38 14.53 6.41
N PHE A 79 13.40 15.74 5.86
CA PHE A 79 12.24 16.33 5.21
C PHE A 79 11.81 15.52 3.99
N VAL A 80 12.73 15.26 3.06
CA VAL A 80 12.45 14.54 1.81
C VAL A 80 11.92 13.14 2.11
N SER A 81 12.54 12.41 3.04
CA SER A 81 12.10 11.06 3.41
C SER A 81 10.68 11.04 4.00
N ARG A 82 10.32 12.04 4.83
CA ARG A 82 8.94 12.15 5.35
C ARG A 82 7.95 12.55 4.25
N ALA A 83 8.34 13.47 3.37
CA ALA A 83 7.52 13.89 2.25
C ALA A 83 7.21 12.71 1.30
N THR A 84 8.21 11.89 0.97
CA THR A 84 8.00 10.68 0.15
C THR A 84 7.24 9.60 0.90
N GLY A 85 7.40 9.49 2.22
CA GLY A 85 6.57 8.66 3.09
C GLY A 85 5.08 9.01 3.00
N TRP A 86 4.74 10.30 3.16
CA TRP A 86 3.37 10.79 3.01
C TRP A 86 2.84 10.61 1.59
N ALA A 87 3.66 10.90 0.58
CA ALA A 87 3.28 10.69 -0.81
C ALA A 87 2.92 9.22 -1.08
N GLY A 88 3.72 8.26 -0.56
CA GLY A 88 3.43 6.82 -0.68
C GLY A 88 2.13 6.42 0.01
N LEU A 89 1.84 6.98 1.19
CA LEU A 89 0.58 6.73 1.90
C LEU A 89 -0.63 7.29 1.14
N VAL A 90 -0.58 8.55 0.72
CA VAL A 90 -1.67 9.19 -0.03
C VAL A 90 -1.91 8.46 -1.35
N ALA A 91 -0.83 8.10 -2.05
CA ALA A 91 -0.91 7.31 -3.27
C ALA A 91 -1.56 5.95 -2.99
N ALA A 92 -1.19 5.24 -1.92
CA ALA A 92 -1.80 3.94 -1.58
C ALA A 92 -3.29 4.08 -1.30
N VAL A 93 -3.70 5.08 -0.52
CA VAL A 93 -5.11 5.32 -0.18
C VAL A 93 -5.90 5.62 -1.44
N TRP A 94 -5.41 6.52 -2.31
CA TRP A 94 -6.15 7.00 -3.48
C TRP A 94 -6.17 5.99 -4.62
N THR A 95 -5.03 5.40 -4.99
CA THR A 95 -4.95 4.54 -6.18
C THR A 95 -5.54 3.15 -5.97
N LEU A 96 -5.60 2.68 -4.72
CA LEU A 96 -6.23 1.39 -4.39
C LEU A 96 -7.68 1.53 -3.94
N LEU A 97 -8.20 2.76 -3.75
CA LEU A 97 -9.60 2.99 -3.40
C LEU A 97 -10.59 2.27 -4.35
N PRO A 98 -10.42 2.31 -5.70
CA PRO A 98 -11.38 1.68 -6.61
C PRO A 98 -11.61 0.20 -6.30
N VAL A 99 -10.55 -0.52 -5.93
CA VAL A 99 -10.59 -1.94 -5.59
C VAL A 99 -11.54 -2.26 -4.42
N ALA A 100 -11.79 -1.29 -3.51
CA ALA A 100 -12.69 -1.46 -2.38
C ALA A 100 -14.15 -1.07 -2.67
N VAL A 101 -14.36 -0.12 -3.59
CA VAL A 101 -15.66 0.57 -3.76
C VAL A 101 -16.35 0.31 -5.11
N THR A 102 -15.61 -0.04 -6.16
CA THR A 102 -16.19 -0.33 -7.48
C THR A 102 -16.52 -1.81 -7.63
N SER A 103 -17.30 -2.15 -8.65
CA SER A 103 -17.41 -3.53 -9.13
C SER A 103 -16.03 -4.03 -9.57
N TYR A 104 -15.72 -5.29 -9.27
CA TYR A 104 -14.41 -5.88 -9.57
C TYR A 104 -14.41 -6.55 -10.94
N CYS A 105 -15.38 -7.43 -11.20
CA CYS A 105 -15.45 -8.23 -12.42
C CYS A 105 -16.79 -7.96 -13.11
N GLY A 106 -16.83 -7.01 -14.03
CA GLY A 106 -18.03 -6.67 -14.84
C GLY A 106 -19.17 -6.08 -14.03
#